data_AF-A0AAE2JI98-F1
#
_entry.id   AF-A0AAE2JI98-F1
#
_cell.length_a   1.000
_cell.length_b   1.000
_cell.length_c   1.000
_cell.angle_alpha   90.00
_cell.angle_beta   90.00
_cell.angle_gamma   90.00
#
_symmetry.space_group_name_H-M   'P 1'
#
loop_
_entity.id
_entity.type
_entity.pdbx_description
1 polymer ?
#
loop_
_entity_poly.entity_id
_entity_poly.type
_entity_poly.pdbx_seq_one_letter_code
_entity_poly.pdbx_strand_id
1 'polypeptide(L)' 'MSTITRERLLKIQSWRETYGPGSNIVLPAEEAEELARIALASLDAEKNKCCHGALDNEDGVITCRSCGREWNV' A
#
# COMPACT_ATOMS: atom_id res chain seq x y z
N MET A 1 -6.92 18.82 5.09
CA MET A 1 -6.58 17.48 4.58
C MET A 1 -7.37 17.27 3.31
N SER A 2 -6.67 17.31 2.18
CA SER A 2 -7.27 17.12 0.86
C SER A 2 -7.06 15.67 0.47
N THR A 3 -8.10 14.86 0.55
CA THR A 3 -8.02 13.42 0.25
C THR A 3 -7.90 13.24 -1.26
N ILE A 4 -6.78 12.70 -1.75
CA ILE A 4 -6.67 12.34 -3.16
C ILE A 4 -7.68 11.24 -3.49
N THR A 5 -8.56 11.49 -4.46
CA THR A 5 -9.58 10.51 -4.83
C THR A 5 -9.00 9.44 -5.74
N ARG A 6 -9.63 8.26 -5.76
CA ARG A 6 -9.22 7.16 -6.67
C ARG A 6 -9.24 7.58 -8.13
N GLU A 7 -10.23 8.38 -8.54
CA GLU A 7 -10.33 8.91 -9.90
C GLU A 7 -9.13 9.81 -10.25
N ARG A 8 -8.66 10.61 -9.28
CA ARG A 8 -7.48 11.46 -9.46
C ARG A 8 -6.22 10.62 -9.65
N LEU A 9 -6.04 9.55 -8.87
CA LEU A 9 -4.93 8.60 -9.02
C LEU A 9 -4.94 7.92 -10.40
N LEU A 10 -6.11 7.50 -10.89
CA LEU A 10 -6.25 6.90 -12.23
C LEU A 10 -5.86 7.88 -13.34
N LYS A 11 -6.24 9.16 -13.19
CA LYS A 11 -5.84 10.21 -14.14
C LYS A 11 -4.32 10.45 -14.13
N ILE A 12 -3.70 10.48 -12.95
CA ILE A 12 -2.24 10.61 -12.82
C ILE A 12 -1.54 9.40 -13.47
N GLN A 13 -2.08 8.19 -13.32
CA GLN A 13 -1.54 6.98 -13.95
C GLN A 13 -1.59 7.07 -15.49
N SER A 14 -2.71 7.56 -16.06
CA SER A 14 -2.91 7.70 -17.51
C SER A 14 -1.97 8.72 -18.17
N TRP A 15 -1.41 9.66 -17.40
CA TRP A 15 -0.47 10.64 -17.94
C TRP A 15 0.82 10.03 -18.47
N ARG A 16 1.25 8.87 -17.97
CA ARG A 16 2.39 8.13 -18.52
C ARG A 16 2.16 7.72 -19.98
N GLU A 17 0.92 7.37 -20.32
CA GLU A 17 0.54 7.00 -21.69
C GLU A 17 0.38 8.23 -22.58
N THR A 18 -0.06 9.36 -22.00
CA THR A 18 -0.31 10.61 -22.74
C THR A 18 0.98 11.37 -23.07
N TYR A 19 1.89 11.51 -22.11
CA TYR A 19 3.09 12.34 -22.25
C TYR A 19 4.36 11.53 -22.57
N GLY A 20 4.28 10.19 -22.53
CA GLY A 20 5.39 9.31 -22.84
C GLY A 20 6.44 9.17 -21.72
N PRO A 21 7.31 8.16 -21.82
CA PRO A 21 8.36 7.91 -20.83
C PRO A 21 9.39 9.05 -20.81
N GLY A 22 9.67 9.60 -19.63
CA GLY A 22 10.65 10.69 -19.44
C GLY A 22 10.04 12.10 -19.34
N SER A 23 8.72 12.23 -19.46
CA SER A 23 8.03 13.50 -19.24
C SER A 23 7.84 13.81 -17.75
N ASN A 24 8.19 15.03 -17.35
CA ASN A 24 8.00 15.50 -15.98
C ASN A 24 6.55 15.97 -15.79
N ILE A 25 5.94 15.54 -14.68
CA ILE A 25 4.58 15.91 -14.31
C ILE A 25 4.64 16.77 -13.05
N VAL A 26 4.02 17.95 -13.11
CA VAL A 26 3.94 18.87 -11.97
C VAL A 26 2.62 18.64 -11.24
N LEU A 27 2.71 18.37 -9.94
CA LEU A 27 1.60 18.18 -9.02
C LEU A 27 1.65 19.25 -7.92
N PRO A 28 0.50 19.68 -7.37
CA PRO A 28 0.46 20.47 -6.14
C PRO A 28 1.16 19.73 -4.99
N ALA A 29 1.79 20.48 -4.09
CA ALA A 29 2.55 19.92 -2.97
C ALA A 29 1.70 18.98 -2.08
N GLU A 30 0.45 19.35 -1.81
CA GLU A 30 -0.48 18.52 -1.03
C GLU A 30 -0.80 17.17 -1.70
N GLU A 31 -1.03 17.17 -3.02
CA GLU A 31 -1.30 15.93 -3.77
C GLU A 31 -0.06 15.01 -3.78
N ALA A 32 1.13 15.60 -3.92
CA ALA A 32 2.38 14.86 -3.93
C ALA A 32 2.71 14.25 -2.56
N GLU A 33 2.47 14.98 -1.45
CA GLU A 33 2.66 14.45 -0.10
C GLU A 33 1.75 13.25 0.16
N GLU A 34 0.46 13.37 -0.16
CA GLU A 34 -0.49 12.30 0.09
C GLU A 34 -0.21 11.06 -0.77
N LEU A 35 0.14 11.25 -2.04
CA LEU A 35 0.56 10.15 -2.92
C LEU A 35 1.80 9.44 -2.38
N ALA A 36 2.80 10.19 -1.89
CA ALA A 36 3.99 9.61 -1.27
C ALA A 36 3.65 8.83 0.01
N ARG A 37 2.76 9.36 0.87
CA ARG A 37 2.27 8.69 2.08
C ARG A 37 1.60 7.36 1.76
N ILE A 38 0.71 7.33 0.77
CA ILE A 38 0.00 6.11 0.33
C ILE A 38 0.99 5.09 -0.23
N ALA A 39 1.94 5.53 -1.06
CA ALA A 39 2.96 4.66 -1.63
C ALA A 39 3.86 4.04 -0.53
N LEU A 40 4.31 4.85 0.43
CA LEU A 40 5.10 4.36 1.58
C LEU A 40 4.31 3.36 2.43
N ALA A 41 3.04 3.64 2.73
CA ALA A 41 2.17 2.72 3.45
C ALA A 41 1.96 1.40 2.69
N SER A 42 1.86 1.45 1.36
CA SER A 42 1.71 0.26 0.51
C SER A 42 2.98 -0.59 0.50
N LEU A 43 4.15 0.05 0.45
CA LEU A 43 5.44 -0.66 0.53
C LEU A 43 5.65 -1.31 1.90
N ASP A 44 5.24 -0.65 2.98
CA ASP A 44 5.26 -1.24 4.32
C ASP A 44 4.27 -2.42 4.44
N ALA A 45 3.05 -2.26 3.88
CA ALA A 45 2.05 -3.31 3.85
C ALA A 45 2.48 -4.54 3.03
N GLU A 46 3.21 -4.36 1.92
CA GLU A 46 3.73 -5.47 1.13
C GLU A 46 4.84 -6.23 1.88
N LYS A 47 5.75 -5.51 2.55
CA LYS A 47 6.73 -6.14 3.46
C LYS A 47 6.05 -6.88 4.60
N ASN A 48 4.94 -6.34 5.10
CA ASN A 48 4.18 -6.88 6.21
C ASN A 48 3.02 -7.78 5.77
N LYS A 49 3.00 -8.22 4.50
CA LYS A 49 1.96 -9.11 3.97
C LYS A 49 2.15 -10.51 4.56
N CYS A 50 1.64 -10.69 5.78
CA CYS A 50 1.54 -11.99 6.41
C CYS A 50 0.51 -12.82 5.64
N CYS A 51 0.95 -13.93 5.05
CA CYS A 51 0.04 -15.00 4.67
C CYS A 51 -0.49 -15.61 5.97
N HIS A 52 -1.68 -15.20 6.41
CA HIS A 52 -2.40 -15.85 7.51
C HIS A 52 -2.88 -17.23 7.02
N GLY A 53 -1.99 -18.20 6.97
CA GLY A 53 -2.36 -19.61 6.92
C GLY A 53 -2.71 -20.04 8.34
N ALA A 54 -3.88 -20.65 8.53
CA ALA A 54 -4.17 -21.35 9.76
C ALA A 54 -3.18 -22.53 9.86
N LEU A 55 -2.24 -22.44 10.79
CA LEU A 55 -1.44 -23.59 11.21
C LEU A 55 -2.17 -24.15 12.43
N ASP A 56 -2.67 -25.38 12.32
CA ASP A 56 -3.23 -26.14 13.43
C ASP A 56 -2.09 -26.38 14.44
N ASN A 57 -1.97 -25.48 15.41
CA ASN A 57 -1.11 -25.67 16.56
C ASN A 57 -2.01 -26.21 17.68
N GLU A 58 -1.66 -27.37 18.23
CA GLU A 58 -2.42 -28.10 19.27
C GLU A 58 -2.66 -27.29 20.57
N ASP A 59 -2.08 -26.08 20.67
CA ASP A 59 -2.19 -25.13 21.77
C ASP A 59 -3.29 -24.06 21.56
N GLY A 60 -3.97 -24.05 20.40
CA GLY A 60 -5.00 -23.05 20.07
C GLY A 60 -4.48 -21.64 19.78
N VAL A 61 -3.15 -21.43 19.85
CA VAL A 61 -2.51 -20.16 19.50
C VAL A 61 -1.91 -20.24 18.10
N ILE A 62 -2.51 -19.52 17.15
CA ILE A 62 -1.99 -19.39 15.80
C ILE A 62 -1.02 -18.20 15.81
N THR A 63 0.25 -18.44 15.45
CA THR A 63 1.29 -17.39 15.39
C THR A 63 1.73 -17.17 13.95
N CYS A 64 1.63 -15.94 13.42
CA CYS A 64 2.17 -15.64 12.09
C CYS A 64 3.69 -15.45 12.14
N ARG A 65 4.45 -16.36 11.55
CA ARG A 65 5.93 -16.27 11.50
C ARG A 65 6.44 -15.01 10.78
N SER A 66 5.63 -14.41 9.89
CA SER A 66 6.03 -13.20 9.16
C SER A 66 5.80 -11.89 9.92
N CYS A 67 4.86 -11.82 10.87
CA CYS A 67 4.55 -10.56 11.58
C CYS A 67 4.58 -10.68 13.11
N GLY A 68 4.83 -11.88 13.64
CA GLY A 68 4.94 -12.13 15.08
C GLY A 68 3.63 -11.97 15.86
N ARG A 69 2.48 -11.81 15.18
CA ARG A 69 1.18 -11.72 15.86
C ARG A 69 0.68 -13.10 16.23
N GLU A 70 0.19 -13.17 17.46
CA GLU A 70 -0.46 -14.32 18.06
C GLU A 70 -1.96 -14.04 18.11
N TRP A 71 -2.77 -15.01 17.71
CA TRP A 71 -4.21 -14.98 17.85
C TRP A 71 -4.69 -16.32 18.40
N ASN A 72 -5.60 -16.25 19.37
CA ASN A 72 -6.32 -17.41 19.86
C ASN A 72 -7.41 -17.76 18.84
N VAL A 73 -7.52 -19.03 18.47
CA VAL A 73 -8.65 -19.56 17.69
C VAL A 73 -9.91 -19.64 18.55
#